data_AF-A0A915B8Z6-F1
#
_entry.id   AF-A0A915B8Z6-F1
#
_cell.length_a   1.000
_cell.length_b   1.000
_cell.length_c   1.000
_cell.angle_alpha   90.00
_cell.angle_beta   90.00
_cell.angle_gamma   90.00
#
_symmetry.space_group_name_H-M   'P 1'
#
loop_
_entity.id
_entity.type
_entity.pdbx_description
1 polymer ?
#
loop_
_entity_poly.entity_id
_entity_poly.type
_entity_poly.pdbx_seq_one_letter_code
_entity_poly.pdbx_strand_id
1 'polypeptide(L)'
;MTSKAVVCADKTVQVSRLEKKLADRLESGDYYEAHQIYRTLYYRMSAQGKWQQLQDLLYNGAIKLLDVNEPTSAVDLAELFVESLQQSNMPVSSATLDRFEQLFTRLPPVLEKDTTVDGNRVDRRNELLSRALKWTMSVGEKKRYREKGHPEFHARVAKILWHEGNYVAARNHFILSDDAEKFASFLVDFQQRCGFKSEKDLFIAQATLQVLCTRRAKMASVLLQLYCEKHPQIGGEAPYELPLLNFIWLLTLCVQLKKVIYFSILVEKYQKCLERDPSYRVYLDKIGQLYFGLPPAQKSSCGGLLGSILKGLLGNSAGGPSSSDAADDDSDDDFEDGGALDEDGYITAASSVNAASPVAQTASKPAAGAGNVASTTFDDSMDLD
;
A
#
# COMPACT_ATOMS: atom_id res chain seq x y z
N MET A 1 -41.08 29.77 -22.10
CA MET A 1 -39.76 29.22 -22.50
C MET A 1 -38.67 30.28 -22.69
N THR A 2 -39.01 31.56 -22.88
CA THR A 2 -38.07 32.67 -23.16
C THR A 2 -37.21 33.13 -21.96
N SER A 3 -37.74 33.10 -20.74
CA SER A 3 -37.03 33.66 -19.57
C SER A 3 -35.82 32.82 -19.10
N LYS A 4 -35.91 31.48 -19.09
CA LYS A 4 -34.77 30.60 -18.75
C LYS A 4 -33.63 30.68 -19.78
N ALA A 5 -33.96 30.83 -21.07
CA ALA A 5 -32.96 30.92 -22.14
C ALA A 5 -32.16 32.23 -22.06
N VAL A 6 -32.83 33.36 -21.77
CA VAL A 6 -32.18 34.67 -21.61
C VAL A 6 -31.27 34.70 -20.38
N VAL A 7 -31.72 34.13 -19.25
CA VAL A 7 -30.89 34.02 -18.03
C VAL A 7 -29.68 33.11 -18.25
N CYS A 8 -29.82 32.03 -19.02
CA CYS A 8 -28.71 31.13 -19.36
C CYS A 8 -27.67 31.81 -20.28
N ALA A 9 -28.13 32.61 -21.24
CA ALA A 9 -27.28 33.38 -22.14
C ALA A 9 -26.47 34.45 -21.38
N ASP A 10 -27.10 35.22 -20.49
CA ASP A 10 -26.41 36.24 -19.68
C ASP A 10 -25.34 35.63 -18.76
N LYS A 11 -25.66 34.51 -18.09
CA LYS A 11 -24.70 33.75 -17.27
C LYS A 11 -23.49 33.26 -18.06
N THR A 12 -23.69 32.86 -19.33
CA THR A 12 -22.60 32.38 -20.20
C THR A 12 -21.69 33.52 -20.66
N VAL A 13 -22.26 34.68 -21.00
CA VAL A 13 -21.50 35.89 -21.37
C VAL A 13 -20.64 36.37 -20.20
N GLN A 14 -21.16 36.32 -18.98
CA GLN A 14 -20.41 36.74 -17.79
C GLN A 14 -19.23 35.81 -17.45
N VAL A 15 -19.32 34.50 -17.72
CA VAL A 15 -18.19 33.56 -17.56
C VAL A 15 -17.08 33.89 -18.56
N SER A 16 -17.40 34.08 -19.83
CA SER A 16 -16.40 34.42 -20.86
C SER A 16 -15.66 35.74 -20.57
N ARG A 17 -16.33 36.74 -19.97
CA ARG A 17 -15.68 37.97 -19.53
C ARG A 17 -14.67 37.75 -18.40
N LEU A 18 -14.99 36.87 -17.44
CA LEU A 18 -14.08 36.53 -16.35
C LEU A 18 -12.88 35.73 -16.85
N GLU A 19 -13.05 34.83 -17.82
CA GLU A 19 -11.95 34.08 -18.44
C GLU A 19 -10.96 35.01 -19.16
N LYS A 20 -11.45 36.03 -19.86
CA LYS A 20 -10.60 37.06 -20.46
C LYS A 20 -9.83 37.85 -19.40
N LYS A 21 -10.54 38.34 -18.37
CA LYS A 21 -9.90 39.06 -17.26
C LYS A 21 -8.85 38.20 -16.55
N LEU A 22 -9.12 36.90 -16.41
CA LEU A 22 -8.18 35.94 -15.84
C LEU A 22 -6.90 35.84 -16.67
N ALA A 23 -7.01 35.71 -17.99
CA ALA A 23 -5.87 35.69 -18.89
C ALA A 23 -5.02 36.97 -18.75
N ASP A 24 -5.67 38.14 -18.75
CA ASP A 24 -4.98 39.43 -18.59
C ASP A 24 -4.20 39.51 -17.26
N ARG A 25 -4.77 39.00 -16.15
CA ARG A 25 -4.11 39.00 -14.83
C ARG A 25 -2.93 38.04 -14.76
N LEU A 26 -3.05 36.87 -15.39
CA LEU A 26 -1.93 35.93 -15.49
C LEU A 26 -0.78 36.51 -16.31
N GLU A 27 -1.07 37.19 -17.42
CA GLU A 27 -0.06 37.87 -18.25
C GLU A 27 0.59 39.06 -17.55
N SER A 28 -0.18 39.78 -16.71
CA SER A 28 0.32 40.92 -15.94
C SER A 28 1.11 40.54 -14.69
N GLY A 29 1.18 39.25 -14.35
CA GLY A 29 1.82 38.77 -13.12
C GLY A 29 1.00 39.01 -11.83
N ASP A 30 -0.27 39.39 -11.96
CA ASP A 30 -1.17 39.63 -10.83
C ASP A 30 -1.76 38.30 -10.31
N TYR A 31 -0.92 37.37 -9.85
CA TYR A 31 -1.33 35.99 -9.54
C TYR A 31 -2.35 35.87 -8.40
N TYR A 32 -2.27 36.76 -7.40
CA TYR A 32 -3.28 36.82 -6.34
C TYR A 32 -4.67 37.17 -6.90
N GLU A 33 -4.76 38.17 -7.78
CA GLU A 33 -6.03 38.56 -8.41
C GLU A 33 -6.53 37.47 -9.35
N ALA A 34 -5.64 36.83 -10.11
CA ALA A 34 -5.96 35.66 -10.93
C ALA A 34 -6.56 34.53 -10.07
N HIS A 35 -5.96 34.24 -8.92
CA HIS A 35 -6.45 33.25 -7.95
C HIS A 35 -7.86 33.58 -7.44
N GLN A 36 -8.16 34.85 -7.10
CA GLN A 36 -9.51 35.25 -6.69
C GLN A 36 -10.54 35.11 -7.83
N ILE A 37 -10.13 35.35 -9.09
CA ILE A 37 -10.99 35.15 -10.26
C ILE A 37 -11.29 33.65 -10.45
N TYR A 38 -10.30 32.76 -10.30
CA TYR A 38 -10.53 31.32 -10.34
C TYR A 38 -11.56 30.87 -9.30
N ARG A 39 -11.45 31.34 -8.05
CA ARG A 39 -12.42 31.05 -6.98
C ARG A 39 -13.82 31.55 -7.32
N THR A 40 -13.93 32.72 -7.95
CA THR A 40 -15.21 33.26 -8.41
C THR A 40 -15.82 32.41 -9.54
N LEU A 41 -14.98 31.97 -10.48
CA LEU A 41 -15.38 31.08 -11.58
C LEU A 41 -15.86 29.73 -11.05
N TYR A 42 -15.21 29.18 -10.02
CA TYR A 42 -15.65 27.96 -9.33
C TYR A 42 -17.13 28.04 -8.93
N TYR A 43 -17.50 28.97 -8.05
CA TYR A 43 -18.89 29.05 -7.57
C TYR A 43 -19.88 29.29 -8.71
N ARG A 44 -19.52 30.10 -9.70
CA ARG A 44 -20.39 30.41 -10.83
C ARG A 44 -20.60 29.21 -11.76
N MET A 45 -19.54 28.47 -12.08
CA MET A 45 -19.60 27.31 -12.98
C MET A 45 -20.21 26.09 -12.29
N SER A 46 -19.93 25.88 -10.99
CA SER A 46 -20.60 24.87 -10.16
C SER A 46 -22.11 25.09 -10.13
N ALA A 47 -22.56 26.34 -9.93
CA ALA A 47 -23.98 26.69 -9.98
C ALA A 47 -24.63 26.50 -11.38
N GLN A 48 -23.82 26.39 -12.44
CA GLN A 48 -24.29 26.08 -13.79
C GLN A 48 -24.19 24.58 -14.14
N GLY A 49 -23.62 23.75 -13.26
CA GLY A 49 -23.38 22.33 -13.52
C GLY A 49 -22.33 22.05 -14.60
N LYS A 50 -21.47 23.02 -14.93
CA LYS A 50 -20.42 22.90 -15.96
C LYS A 50 -19.17 22.21 -15.41
N TRP A 51 -19.33 20.99 -14.88
CA TRP A 51 -18.31 20.30 -14.09
C TRP A 51 -17.02 20.01 -14.87
N GLN A 52 -17.10 19.44 -16.07
CA GLN A 52 -15.90 19.11 -16.86
C GLN A 52 -15.05 20.35 -17.18
N GLN A 53 -15.69 21.43 -17.66
CA GLN A 53 -15.00 22.67 -17.98
C GLN A 53 -14.39 23.31 -16.73
N LEU A 54 -15.09 23.25 -15.59
CA LEU A 54 -14.59 23.75 -14.32
C LEU A 54 -13.37 22.95 -13.82
N GLN A 55 -13.44 21.63 -13.91
CA GLN A 55 -12.35 20.73 -13.53
C GLN A 55 -11.09 21.00 -14.36
N ASP A 56 -11.25 21.19 -15.68
CA ASP A 56 -10.16 21.57 -16.58
C ASP A 56 -9.59 22.95 -16.24
N LEU A 57 -10.46 23.94 -15.98
CA LEU A 57 -10.07 25.30 -15.60
C LEU A 57 -9.23 25.30 -14.32
N LEU A 58 -9.70 24.61 -13.27
CA LEU A 58 -9.04 24.57 -11.96
C LEU A 58 -7.70 23.84 -12.02
N TYR A 59 -7.67 22.66 -12.66
CA TYR A 59 -6.44 21.90 -12.84
C TYR A 59 -5.38 22.71 -13.60
N ASN A 60 -5.75 23.25 -14.77
CA ASN A 60 -4.82 24.03 -15.58
C ASN A 60 -4.38 25.31 -14.85
N GLY A 61 -5.26 25.92 -14.06
CA GLY A 61 -4.92 27.05 -13.21
C GLY A 61 -3.91 26.69 -12.11
N ALA A 62 -4.11 25.58 -11.42
CA ALA A 62 -3.18 25.09 -10.41
C ALA A 62 -1.78 24.82 -11.01
N ILE A 63 -1.72 24.17 -12.17
CA ILE A 63 -0.44 23.93 -12.88
C ILE A 63 0.25 25.24 -13.27
N LYS A 64 -0.49 26.20 -13.85
CA LYS A 64 0.08 27.52 -14.20
C LYS A 64 0.62 28.27 -12.98
N LEU A 65 -0.07 28.20 -11.84
CA LEU A 65 0.40 28.81 -10.60
C LEU A 65 1.66 28.13 -10.07
N LEU A 66 1.77 26.81 -10.21
CA LEU A 66 3.02 26.10 -9.88
C LEU A 66 4.18 26.51 -10.80
N ASP A 67 3.92 26.72 -12.09
CA ASP A 67 4.94 27.13 -13.06
C ASP A 67 5.52 28.53 -12.76
N VAL A 68 4.76 29.39 -12.08
CA VAL A 68 5.21 30.73 -11.64
C VAL A 68 5.57 30.77 -10.15
N ASN A 69 5.75 29.61 -9.52
CA ASN A 69 6.16 29.44 -8.11
C ASN A 69 5.17 30.04 -7.08
N GLU A 70 3.87 29.86 -7.31
CA GLU A 70 2.77 30.23 -6.41
C GLU A 70 2.07 28.99 -5.80
N PRO A 71 2.77 28.17 -4.98
CA PRO A 71 2.27 26.87 -4.52
C PRO A 71 1.06 26.98 -3.58
N THR A 72 0.95 28.05 -2.79
CA THR A 72 -0.17 28.23 -1.84
C THR A 72 -1.49 28.49 -2.55
N SER A 73 -1.48 29.29 -3.63
CA SER A 73 -2.64 29.51 -4.47
C SER A 73 -2.93 28.28 -5.35
N ALA A 74 -1.89 27.60 -5.84
CA ALA A 74 -2.07 26.36 -6.60
C ALA A 74 -2.75 25.26 -5.79
N VAL A 75 -2.36 25.05 -4.53
CA VAL A 75 -2.97 24.03 -3.67
C VAL A 75 -4.42 24.37 -3.34
N ASP A 76 -4.77 25.65 -3.18
CA ASP A 76 -6.17 26.09 -3.01
C ASP A 76 -7.01 25.74 -4.24
N LEU A 77 -6.49 25.98 -5.45
CA LEU A 77 -7.16 25.57 -6.69
C LEU A 77 -7.27 24.05 -6.84
N ALA A 78 -6.25 23.31 -6.41
CA ALA A 78 -6.28 21.85 -6.40
C ALA A 78 -7.31 21.30 -5.39
N GLU A 79 -7.50 21.95 -4.24
CA GLU A 79 -8.56 21.62 -3.28
C GLU A 79 -9.95 21.84 -3.90
N LEU A 80 -10.17 22.96 -4.59
CA LEU A 80 -11.42 23.22 -5.33
C LEU A 80 -11.63 22.22 -6.48
N PHE A 81 -10.54 21.77 -7.13
CA PHE A 81 -10.60 20.73 -8.15
C PHE A 81 -11.13 19.43 -7.55
N VAL A 82 -10.59 18.97 -6.41
CA VAL A 82 -11.11 17.79 -5.70
C VAL A 82 -12.57 17.96 -5.31
N GLU A 83 -12.94 19.13 -4.77
CA GLU A 83 -14.32 19.43 -4.37
C GLU A 83 -15.28 19.34 -5.57
N SER A 84 -14.86 19.84 -6.74
CA SER A 84 -15.65 19.75 -7.97
C SER A 84 -15.84 18.30 -8.45
N LEU A 85 -14.85 17.41 -8.25
CA LEU A 85 -14.96 15.99 -8.56
C LEU A 85 -15.96 15.28 -7.64
N GLN A 86 -15.95 15.64 -6.35
CA GLN A 86 -16.89 15.11 -5.34
C GLN A 86 -18.32 15.57 -5.62
N GLN A 87 -18.54 16.87 -5.84
CA GLN A 87 -19.87 17.42 -6.10
C GLN A 87 -20.50 16.88 -7.38
N SER A 88 -19.68 16.57 -8.39
CA SER A 88 -20.15 15.98 -9.64
C SER A 88 -20.22 14.44 -9.61
N ASN A 89 -19.88 13.79 -8.51
CA ASN A 89 -19.71 12.32 -8.40
C ASN A 89 -18.87 11.75 -9.56
N MET A 90 -17.77 12.42 -9.93
CA MET A 90 -16.94 11.99 -11.05
C MET A 90 -16.25 10.66 -10.71
N PRO A 91 -16.42 9.59 -11.52
CA PRO A 91 -15.73 8.33 -11.30
C PRO A 91 -14.23 8.50 -11.46
N VAL A 92 -13.46 7.62 -10.82
CA VAL A 92 -12.01 7.57 -10.99
C VAL A 92 -11.69 7.19 -12.43
N SER A 93 -10.75 7.91 -13.05
CA SER A 93 -10.21 7.58 -14.37
C SER A 93 -8.70 7.81 -14.38
N SER A 94 -7.98 7.07 -15.21
CA SER A 94 -6.52 7.22 -15.34
C SER A 94 -6.13 8.67 -15.66
N ALA A 95 -6.87 9.35 -16.56
CA ALA A 95 -6.62 10.76 -16.89
C ALA A 95 -6.77 11.71 -15.68
N THR A 96 -7.76 11.48 -14.81
CA THR A 96 -7.92 12.28 -13.59
C THR A 96 -6.80 11.99 -12.59
N LEU A 97 -6.37 10.73 -12.50
CA LEU A 97 -5.28 10.34 -11.61
C LEU A 97 -3.91 10.87 -12.08
N ASP A 98 -3.66 10.96 -13.39
CA ASP A 98 -2.47 11.60 -13.97
C ASP A 98 -2.39 13.09 -13.59
N ARG A 99 -3.53 13.77 -13.50
CA ARG A 99 -3.59 15.16 -13.00
C ARG A 99 -3.12 15.27 -11.55
N PHE A 100 -3.56 14.35 -10.69
CA PHE A 100 -3.09 14.31 -9.30
C PHE A 100 -1.60 14.00 -9.20
N GLU A 101 -1.09 13.07 -10.02
CA GLU A 101 0.34 12.77 -10.07
C GLU A 101 1.17 13.99 -10.46
N GLN A 102 0.74 14.74 -11.48
CA GLN A 102 1.39 15.99 -11.87
C GLN A 102 1.35 17.05 -10.76
N LEU A 103 0.19 17.23 -10.10
CA LEU A 103 0.06 18.16 -8.98
C LEU A 103 0.98 17.78 -7.82
N PHE A 104 0.94 16.54 -7.36
CA PHE A 104 1.73 16.09 -6.21
C PHE A 104 3.23 16.05 -6.47
N THR A 105 3.65 15.86 -7.72
CA THR A 105 5.07 15.91 -8.13
C THR A 105 5.61 17.35 -8.17
N ARG A 106 4.77 18.32 -8.55
CA ARG A 106 5.18 19.73 -8.65
C ARG A 106 5.01 20.51 -7.34
N LEU A 107 4.10 20.08 -6.47
CA LEU A 107 3.94 20.68 -5.14
C LEU A 107 5.17 20.39 -4.27
N PRO A 108 5.62 21.36 -3.44
CA PRO A 108 6.67 21.12 -2.46
C PRO A 108 6.33 19.95 -1.54
N PRO A 109 7.29 19.07 -1.17
CA PRO A 109 7.01 17.89 -0.35
C PRO A 109 6.34 18.19 0.99
N VAL A 110 6.61 19.38 1.54
CA VAL A 110 5.94 19.93 2.72
C VAL A 110 5.46 21.34 2.36
N LEU A 111 4.16 21.61 2.53
CA LEU A 111 3.58 22.93 2.34
C LEU A 111 2.93 23.39 3.65
N GLU A 112 3.73 24.00 4.52
CA GLU A 112 3.29 24.44 5.84
C GLU A 112 2.25 25.56 5.73
N LYS A 113 1.16 25.44 6.48
CA LYS A 113 0.25 26.53 6.82
C LYS A 113 0.79 27.27 8.05
N ASP A 114 0.40 28.54 8.21
CA ASP A 114 0.55 29.26 9.49
C ASP A 114 0.13 28.38 10.66
N THR A 115 0.91 28.42 11.74
CA THR A 115 0.68 27.69 12.99
C THR A 115 -0.78 27.79 13.42
N THR A 116 -1.42 26.65 13.68
CA THR A 116 -2.76 26.65 14.27
C THR A 116 -2.72 27.32 15.64
N VAL A 117 -3.88 27.71 16.16
CA VAL A 117 -4.02 28.29 17.51
C VAL A 117 -3.39 27.39 18.59
N ASP A 118 -3.29 26.09 18.32
CA ASP A 118 -2.71 25.07 19.20
C ASP A 118 -1.20 24.80 18.96
N GLY A 119 -0.56 25.57 18.07
CA GLY A 119 0.88 25.44 17.76
C GLY A 119 1.24 24.29 16.83
N ASN A 120 0.27 23.59 16.24
CA ASN A 120 0.53 22.51 15.29
C ASN A 120 0.78 23.06 13.87
N ARG A 121 1.83 22.54 13.22
CA ARG A 121 2.08 22.78 11.79
C ARG A 121 1.16 21.90 10.96
N VAL A 122 0.45 22.50 10.01
CA VAL A 122 -0.44 21.78 9.10
C VAL A 122 0.21 21.70 7.73
N ASP A 123 0.42 20.50 7.22
CA ASP A 123 0.90 20.28 5.85
C ASP A 123 -0.28 20.24 4.88
N ARG A 124 -0.46 21.32 4.10
CA ARG A 124 -1.55 21.44 3.13
C ARG A 124 -1.45 20.43 1.99
N ARG A 125 -0.24 19.97 1.64
CA ARG A 125 -0.08 18.92 0.61
C ARG A 125 -0.70 17.60 1.10
N ASN A 126 -0.45 17.25 2.35
CA ASN A 126 -1.04 16.06 2.96
C ASN A 126 -2.56 16.18 3.16
N GLU A 127 -3.07 17.39 3.45
CA GLU A 127 -4.53 17.61 3.46
C GLU A 127 -5.16 17.40 2.06
N LEU A 128 -4.53 17.95 1.01
CA LEU A 128 -4.98 17.74 -0.37
C LEU A 128 -4.98 16.26 -0.75
N LEU A 129 -3.90 15.53 -0.42
CA LEU A 129 -3.82 14.07 -0.60
C LEU A 129 -4.96 13.36 0.13
N SER A 130 -5.22 13.73 1.38
CA SER A 130 -6.31 13.15 2.17
C SER A 130 -7.68 13.43 1.56
N ARG A 131 -7.92 14.63 1.02
CA ARG A 131 -9.17 14.98 0.33
C ARG A 131 -9.32 14.20 -0.98
N ALA A 132 -8.25 14.10 -1.77
CA ALA A 132 -8.24 13.32 -3.01
C ALA A 132 -8.50 11.83 -2.74
N LEU A 133 -7.86 11.25 -1.71
CA LEU A 133 -8.12 9.87 -1.28
C LEU A 133 -9.58 9.66 -0.90
N LYS A 134 -10.16 10.55 -0.10
CA LYS A 134 -11.59 10.52 0.26
C LYS A 134 -12.52 10.61 -0.95
N TRP A 135 -12.16 11.40 -1.96
CA TRP A 135 -12.90 11.40 -3.23
C TRP A 135 -12.86 10.01 -3.88
N THR A 136 -11.69 9.38 -4.02
CA THR A 136 -11.60 8.03 -4.61
C THR A 136 -12.41 6.98 -3.84
N MET A 137 -12.52 7.13 -2.51
CA MET A 137 -13.37 6.29 -1.67
C MET A 137 -14.86 6.53 -1.95
N SER A 138 -15.28 7.80 -2.06
CA SER A 138 -16.70 8.15 -2.26
C SER A 138 -17.28 7.64 -3.57
N VAL A 139 -16.45 7.47 -4.61
CA VAL A 139 -16.87 6.99 -5.94
C VAL A 139 -16.39 5.56 -6.22
N GLY A 140 -15.93 4.84 -5.19
CA GLY A 140 -15.37 3.51 -5.31
C GLY A 140 -16.40 2.45 -5.72
N GLU A 141 -16.07 1.69 -6.77
CA GLU A 141 -16.95 0.63 -7.31
C GLU A 141 -16.96 -0.63 -6.45
N LYS A 142 -15.82 -1.00 -5.87
CA LYS A 142 -15.65 -2.17 -4.98
C LYS A 142 -15.71 -1.80 -3.51
N LYS A 143 -16.10 -2.74 -2.63
CA LYS A 143 -16.09 -2.53 -1.16
C LYS A 143 -14.71 -2.07 -0.66
N ARG A 144 -13.64 -2.75 -1.08
CA ARG A 144 -12.26 -2.35 -0.77
C ARG A 144 -11.95 -0.91 -1.17
N TYR A 145 -12.42 -0.46 -2.34
CA TYR A 145 -12.12 0.89 -2.84
C TYR A 145 -12.88 1.94 -2.02
N ARG A 146 -14.12 1.65 -1.61
CA ARG A 146 -14.91 2.53 -0.73
C ARG A 146 -14.29 2.67 0.67
N GLU A 147 -13.66 1.62 1.17
CA GLU A 147 -13.06 1.61 2.52
C GLU A 147 -11.63 2.14 2.55
N LYS A 148 -10.90 2.02 1.43
CA LYS A 148 -9.44 2.28 1.39
C LYS A 148 -8.98 3.29 0.37
N GLY A 149 -9.78 3.55 -0.65
CA GLY A 149 -9.41 4.35 -1.82
C GLY A 149 -9.00 3.50 -3.00
N HIS A 150 -8.86 4.13 -4.16
CA HIS A 150 -8.58 3.44 -5.42
C HIS A 150 -7.11 2.95 -5.46
N PRO A 151 -6.84 1.68 -5.80
CA PRO A 151 -5.49 1.11 -5.78
C PRO A 151 -4.51 1.83 -6.72
N GLU A 152 -5.00 2.31 -7.86
CA GLU A 152 -4.17 3.06 -8.82
C GLU A 152 -3.80 4.47 -8.31
N PHE A 153 -4.64 5.09 -7.47
CA PHE A 153 -4.28 6.33 -6.79
C PHE A 153 -3.17 6.08 -5.76
N HIS A 154 -3.30 5.00 -4.98
CA HIS A 154 -2.23 4.56 -4.07
C HIS A 154 -0.92 4.27 -4.81
N ALA A 155 -0.96 3.61 -5.96
CA ALA A 155 0.24 3.32 -6.77
C ALA A 155 1.00 4.59 -7.17
N ARG A 156 0.30 5.61 -7.66
CA ARG A 156 0.90 6.90 -8.05
C ARG A 156 1.48 7.64 -6.86
N VAL A 157 0.70 7.77 -5.77
CA VAL A 157 1.16 8.43 -4.54
C VAL A 157 2.38 7.73 -3.94
N ALA A 158 2.40 6.38 -3.94
CA ALA A 158 3.53 5.60 -3.45
C ALA A 158 4.81 5.88 -4.22
N LYS A 159 4.74 5.97 -5.56
CA LYS A 159 5.88 6.29 -6.43
C LYS A 159 6.43 7.68 -6.12
N ILE A 160 5.57 8.68 -5.96
CA ILE A 160 5.99 10.04 -5.62
C ILE A 160 6.71 10.07 -4.28
N LEU A 161 6.11 9.49 -3.23
CA LEU A 161 6.71 9.42 -1.90
C LEU A 161 8.03 8.64 -1.88
N TRP A 162 8.13 7.59 -2.71
CA TRP A 162 9.37 6.84 -2.88
C TRP A 162 10.47 7.71 -3.52
N HIS A 163 10.15 8.45 -4.58
CA HIS A 163 11.10 9.38 -5.20
C HIS A 163 11.55 10.50 -4.24
N GLU A 164 10.68 10.91 -3.31
CA GLU A 164 10.98 11.87 -2.25
C GLU A 164 11.80 11.27 -1.09
N GLY A 165 12.07 9.96 -1.10
CA GLY A 165 12.77 9.27 -0.01
C GLY A 165 11.93 9.01 1.23
N ASN A 166 10.61 9.25 1.18
CA ASN A 166 9.69 8.92 2.27
C ASN A 166 9.25 7.45 2.19
N TYR A 167 10.19 6.55 2.48
CA TYR A 167 9.99 5.10 2.37
C TYR A 167 8.83 4.56 3.21
N VAL A 168 8.65 5.08 4.43
CA VAL A 168 7.59 4.60 5.33
C VAL A 168 6.21 4.93 4.77
N ALA A 169 5.98 6.16 4.32
CA ALA A 169 4.71 6.55 3.72
C ALA A 169 4.50 5.86 2.36
N ALA A 170 5.54 5.74 1.54
CA ALA A 170 5.49 5.03 0.27
C ALA A 170 5.06 3.56 0.45
N ARG A 171 5.65 2.85 1.43
CA ARG A 171 5.28 1.47 1.78
C ARG A 171 3.79 1.35 2.15
N ASN A 172 3.27 2.29 2.94
CA ASN A 172 1.87 2.31 3.35
C ASN A 172 0.89 2.52 2.18
N HIS A 173 1.32 3.22 1.13
CA HIS A 173 0.52 3.33 -0.10
C HIS A 173 0.73 2.12 -1.03
N PHE A 174 1.95 1.63 -1.22
CA PHE A 174 2.21 0.48 -2.08
C PHE A 174 1.43 -0.76 -1.65
N ILE A 175 1.34 -1.02 -0.35
CA ILE A 175 0.55 -2.14 0.14
C ILE A 175 -0.94 -2.02 -0.19
N LEU A 176 -1.49 -0.81 -0.37
CA LEU A 176 -2.88 -0.61 -0.79
C LEU A 176 -3.06 -0.57 -2.31
N SER A 177 -1.96 -0.54 -3.07
CA SER A 177 -1.94 -0.59 -4.53
C SER A 177 -2.00 -2.03 -5.07
N ASP A 178 -2.29 -2.15 -6.37
CA ASP A 178 -2.25 -3.42 -7.11
C ASP A 178 -1.04 -3.49 -8.08
N ASP A 179 -0.02 -2.65 -7.87
CA ASP A 179 1.20 -2.58 -8.69
C ASP A 179 2.33 -3.43 -8.06
N ALA A 180 2.28 -4.75 -8.26
CA ALA A 180 3.23 -5.70 -7.67
C ALA A 180 4.67 -5.42 -8.11
N GLU A 181 4.86 -5.02 -9.36
CA GLU A 181 6.18 -4.81 -9.93
C GLU A 181 6.88 -3.61 -9.32
N LYS A 182 6.18 -2.48 -9.22
CA LYS A 182 6.76 -1.28 -8.59
C LYS A 182 6.88 -1.47 -7.09
N PHE A 183 5.97 -2.22 -6.45
CA PHE A 183 6.12 -2.55 -5.04
C PHE A 183 7.35 -3.44 -4.78
N ALA A 184 7.60 -4.46 -5.60
CA ALA A 184 8.82 -5.28 -5.52
C ALA A 184 10.08 -4.42 -5.70
N SER A 185 10.10 -3.56 -6.72
CA SER A 185 11.22 -2.65 -6.99
C SER A 185 11.47 -1.69 -5.82
N PHE A 186 10.40 -1.15 -5.24
CA PHE A 186 10.45 -0.32 -4.04
C PHE A 186 11.03 -1.09 -2.84
N LEU A 187 10.59 -2.33 -2.59
CA LEU A 187 11.09 -3.13 -1.47
C LEU A 187 12.58 -3.43 -1.62
N VAL A 188 13.06 -3.70 -2.83
CA VAL A 188 14.50 -3.91 -3.10
C VAL A 188 15.28 -2.63 -2.79
N ASP A 189 14.84 -1.47 -3.29
CA ASP A 189 15.50 -0.19 -3.01
C ASP A 189 15.46 0.16 -1.52
N PHE A 190 14.31 -0.06 -0.86
CA PHE A 190 14.13 0.20 0.56
C PHE A 190 15.04 -0.68 1.43
N GLN A 191 15.13 -1.97 1.11
CA GLN A 191 16.03 -2.90 1.79
C GLN A 191 17.49 -2.48 1.61
N GLN A 192 17.91 -2.13 0.40
CA GLN A 192 19.31 -1.80 0.11
C GLN A 192 19.75 -0.50 0.78
N ARG A 193 18.85 0.48 0.89
CA ARG A 193 19.17 1.80 1.45
C ARG A 193 18.98 1.88 2.96
N CYS A 194 18.00 1.16 3.52
CA CYS A 194 17.58 1.33 4.90
C CYS A 194 17.68 0.05 5.76
N GLY A 195 17.86 -1.12 5.14
CA GLY A 195 17.92 -2.41 5.85
C GLY A 195 19.34 -2.97 5.99
N PHE A 196 19.51 -3.93 6.90
CA PHE A 196 20.73 -4.71 6.98
C PHE A 196 20.75 -5.83 5.91
N LYS A 197 21.95 -6.27 5.49
CA LYS A 197 22.13 -7.35 4.49
C LYS A 197 21.49 -8.69 4.91
N SER A 198 21.36 -8.90 6.23
CA SER A 198 20.74 -10.09 6.84
C SER A 198 19.21 -10.03 6.86
N GLU A 199 18.60 -8.90 6.48
CA GLU A 199 17.15 -8.69 6.58
C GLU A 199 16.44 -8.76 5.23
N LYS A 200 17.17 -9.06 4.14
CA LYS A 200 16.60 -9.09 2.79
C LYS A 200 15.38 -9.99 2.63
N ASP A 201 15.29 -11.07 3.39
CA ASP A 201 14.12 -11.95 3.44
C ASP A 201 13.01 -11.40 4.34
N LEU A 202 13.34 -10.67 5.41
CA LEU A 202 12.36 -10.06 6.32
C LEU A 202 11.50 -9.00 5.63
N PHE A 203 12.09 -8.18 4.75
CA PHE A 203 11.38 -7.12 4.03
C PHE A 203 10.24 -7.68 3.18
N ILE A 204 10.54 -8.70 2.36
CA ILE A 204 9.53 -9.33 1.52
C ILE A 204 8.58 -10.22 2.33
N ALA A 205 9.06 -10.94 3.34
CA ALA A 205 8.21 -11.75 4.21
C ALA A 205 7.14 -10.91 4.89
N GLN A 206 7.52 -9.77 5.45
CA GLN A 206 6.57 -8.85 6.08
C GLN A 206 5.57 -8.29 5.06
N ALA A 207 6.02 -7.87 3.88
CA ALA A 207 5.14 -7.34 2.85
C ALA A 207 4.15 -8.39 2.34
N THR A 208 4.60 -9.60 2.02
CA THR A 208 3.75 -10.71 1.57
C THR A 208 2.72 -11.11 2.63
N LEU A 209 3.12 -11.23 3.91
CA LEU A 209 2.20 -11.54 5.01
C LEU A 209 1.13 -10.46 5.18
N GLN A 210 1.49 -9.18 5.09
CA GLN A 210 0.52 -8.09 5.21
C GLN A 210 -0.41 -8.02 3.98
N VAL A 211 0.08 -8.30 2.78
CA VAL A 211 -0.75 -8.39 1.57
C VAL A 211 -1.76 -9.55 1.70
N LEU A 212 -1.34 -10.72 2.20
CA LEU A 212 -2.25 -11.83 2.52
C LEU A 212 -3.32 -11.42 3.55
N CYS A 213 -2.97 -10.63 4.57
CA CYS A 213 -3.96 -10.09 5.51
C CYS A 213 -5.00 -9.17 4.87
N THR A 214 -4.77 -8.68 3.64
CA THR A 214 -5.71 -7.88 2.85
C THR A 214 -6.54 -8.70 1.85
N ARG A 215 -6.55 -10.04 1.97
CA ARG A 215 -7.27 -10.97 1.08
C ARG A 215 -6.80 -10.98 -0.39
N ARG A 216 -5.54 -10.58 -0.67
CA ARG A 216 -5.00 -10.50 -2.05
C ARG A 216 -3.86 -11.47 -2.25
N ALA A 217 -4.18 -12.73 -2.40
CA ALA A 217 -3.16 -13.78 -2.35
C ALA A 217 -2.46 -13.99 -3.69
N LYS A 218 -3.12 -13.71 -4.83
CA LYS A 218 -2.43 -13.61 -6.12
C LYS A 218 -1.40 -12.49 -6.10
N MET A 219 -1.77 -11.30 -5.62
CA MET A 219 -0.83 -10.18 -5.44
C MET A 219 0.35 -10.58 -4.55
N ALA A 220 0.10 -11.26 -3.43
CA ALA A 220 1.14 -11.72 -2.50
C ALA A 220 2.15 -12.67 -3.17
N SER A 221 1.66 -13.61 -3.97
CA SER A 221 2.49 -14.57 -4.72
C SER A 221 3.35 -13.89 -5.78
N VAL A 222 2.74 -13.01 -6.59
CA VAL A 222 3.45 -12.25 -7.64
C VAL A 222 4.50 -11.31 -7.03
N LEU A 223 4.16 -10.64 -5.92
CA LEU A 223 5.08 -9.75 -5.21
C LEU A 223 6.32 -10.50 -4.71
N LEU A 224 6.15 -11.68 -4.11
CA LEU A 224 7.24 -12.54 -3.66
C LEU A 224 8.17 -12.89 -4.82
N GLN A 225 7.60 -13.39 -5.92
CA GLN A 225 8.35 -13.79 -7.11
C GLN A 225 9.17 -12.61 -7.67
N LEU A 226 8.51 -11.48 -7.95
CA LEU A 226 9.16 -10.30 -8.54
C LEU A 226 10.26 -9.73 -7.63
N TYR A 227 10.07 -9.78 -6.30
CA TYR A 227 11.10 -9.35 -5.37
C TYR A 227 12.34 -10.26 -5.43
N CYS A 228 12.14 -11.59 -5.37
CA CYS A 228 13.23 -12.55 -5.41
C CYS A 228 14.01 -12.48 -6.73
N GLU A 229 13.31 -12.35 -7.85
CA GLU A 229 13.90 -12.19 -9.19
C GLU A 229 14.73 -10.90 -9.31
N LYS A 230 14.22 -9.77 -8.80
CA LYS A 230 14.88 -8.46 -8.91
C LYS A 230 15.98 -8.25 -7.86
N HIS A 231 15.97 -8.98 -6.74
CA HIS A 231 16.89 -8.74 -5.65
C HIS A 231 18.31 -9.30 -5.94
N PRO A 232 19.38 -8.48 -5.91
CA PRO A 232 20.70 -8.86 -6.42
C PRO A 232 21.43 -9.94 -5.61
N GLN A 233 21.03 -10.18 -4.36
CA GLN A 233 21.62 -11.20 -3.47
C GLN A 233 20.66 -12.37 -3.16
N ILE A 234 19.53 -12.45 -3.86
CA ILE A 234 18.64 -13.62 -3.79
C ILE A 234 18.75 -14.27 -5.16
N GLY A 235 18.11 -13.68 -6.17
CA GLY A 235 18.09 -14.20 -7.52
C GLY A 235 17.39 -15.56 -7.64
N GLY A 236 16.85 -15.83 -8.83
CA GLY A 236 16.29 -17.13 -9.17
C GLY A 236 14.89 -17.38 -8.61
N GLU A 237 14.43 -18.61 -8.87
CA GLU A 237 13.10 -19.10 -8.49
C GLU A 237 13.18 -19.98 -7.25
N ALA A 238 12.03 -20.27 -6.65
CA ALA A 238 11.95 -21.21 -5.55
C ALA A 238 12.36 -22.64 -6.00
N PRO A 239 12.98 -23.47 -5.13
CA PRO A 239 13.28 -23.20 -3.73
C PRO A 239 14.49 -22.29 -3.53
N TYR A 240 14.42 -21.43 -2.53
CA TYR A 240 15.46 -20.45 -2.19
C TYR A 240 16.46 -20.99 -1.17
N GLU A 241 17.66 -20.41 -1.13
CA GLU A 241 18.65 -20.71 -0.07
C GLU A 241 18.21 -20.22 1.32
N LEU A 242 17.31 -19.24 1.37
CA LEU A 242 16.84 -18.61 2.61
C LEU A 242 15.57 -19.33 3.11
N PRO A 243 15.61 -19.98 4.30
CA PRO A 243 14.48 -20.76 4.79
C PRO A 243 13.19 -19.96 4.96
N LEU A 244 13.30 -18.68 5.38
CA LEU A 244 12.12 -17.82 5.51
C LEU A 244 11.43 -17.58 4.17
N LEU A 245 12.17 -17.44 3.07
CA LEU A 245 11.56 -17.27 1.75
C LEU A 245 10.83 -18.54 1.30
N ASN A 246 11.38 -19.72 1.61
CA ASN A 246 10.68 -20.99 1.36
C ASN A 246 9.41 -21.11 2.20
N PHE A 247 9.42 -20.65 3.45
CA PHE A 247 8.19 -20.56 4.25
C PHE A 247 7.15 -19.68 3.56
N ILE A 248 7.53 -18.47 3.14
CA ILE A 248 6.61 -17.51 2.52
C ILE A 248 6.07 -18.04 1.18
N TRP A 249 6.91 -18.66 0.37
CA TRP A 249 6.51 -19.31 -0.87
C TRP A 249 5.54 -20.47 -0.63
N LEU A 250 5.87 -21.41 0.26
CA LEU A 250 4.96 -22.51 0.59
C LEU A 250 3.66 -22.00 1.22
N LEU A 251 3.70 -20.88 1.95
CA LEU A 251 2.50 -20.26 2.51
C LEU A 251 1.58 -19.73 1.40
N THR A 252 2.11 -19.08 0.35
CA THR A 252 1.27 -18.60 -0.76
C THR A 252 0.62 -19.75 -1.52
N LEU A 253 1.31 -20.89 -1.68
CA LEU A 253 0.73 -22.12 -2.24
C LEU A 253 -0.31 -22.74 -1.29
N CYS A 254 -0.03 -22.77 0.01
CA CYS A 254 -0.94 -23.33 1.01
C CYS A 254 -2.26 -22.57 1.09
N VAL A 255 -2.20 -21.24 0.94
CA VAL A 255 -3.38 -20.37 0.89
C VAL A 255 -4.26 -20.67 -0.33
N GLN A 256 -3.67 -21.02 -1.47
CA GLN A 256 -4.42 -21.47 -2.65
C GLN A 256 -5.12 -22.81 -2.41
N LEU A 257 -4.42 -23.75 -1.76
CA LEU A 257 -4.93 -25.08 -1.48
C LEU A 257 -6.04 -25.10 -0.41
N LYS A 258 -6.13 -24.04 0.43
CA LYS A 258 -7.12 -23.89 1.52
C LYS A 258 -7.18 -25.08 2.48
N LYS A 259 -6.06 -25.82 2.66
CA LYS A 259 -5.93 -26.97 3.57
C LYS A 259 -5.17 -26.61 4.85
N VAL A 260 -5.92 -26.50 5.95
CA VAL A 260 -5.40 -26.08 7.27
C VAL A 260 -4.28 -26.97 7.82
N ILE A 261 -4.28 -28.27 7.51
CA ILE A 261 -3.25 -29.21 7.97
C ILE A 261 -1.86 -28.77 7.49
N TYR A 262 -1.75 -28.39 6.21
CA TYR A 262 -0.48 -27.91 5.65
C TYR A 262 -0.04 -26.59 6.25
N PHE A 263 -0.99 -25.68 6.52
CA PHE A 263 -0.70 -24.41 7.19
C PHE A 263 -0.10 -24.65 8.58
N SER A 264 -0.72 -25.51 9.40
CA SER A 264 -0.24 -25.83 10.75
C SER A 264 1.17 -26.45 10.73
N ILE A 265 1.39 -27.45 9.86
CA ILE A 265 2.70 -28.10 9.70
C ILE A 265 3.76 -27.08 9.28
N LEU A 266 3.42 -26.19 8.34
CA LEU A 266 4.33 -25.18 7.84
C LEU A 266 4.74 -24.17 8.92
N VAL A 267 3.79 -23.67 9.70
CA VAL A 267 4.06 -22.75 10.81
C VAL A 267 4.93 -23.40 11.88
N GLU A 268 4.66 -24.65 12.24
CA GLU A 268 5.47 -25.40 13.22
C GLU A 268 6.90 -25.62 12.72
N LYS A 269 7.05 -26.12 11.49
CA LYS A 269 8.37 -26.44 10.90
C LYS A 269 9.30 -25.23 10.80
N TYR A 270 8.75 -24.05 10.54
CA TYR A 270 9.53 -22.83 10.33
C TYR A 270 9.54 -21.89 11.55
N GLN A 271 9.12 -22.35 12.73
CA GLN A 271 9.01 -21.52 13.94
C GLN A 271 10.26 -20.66 14.21
N LYS A 272 11.47 -21.23 14.12
CA LYS A 272 12.73 -20.49 14.33
C LYS A 272 12.93 -19.32 13.35
N CYS A 273 12.44 -19.46 12.12
CA CYS A 273 12.50 -18.38 11.13
C CYS A 273 11.47 -17.29 11.47
N LEU A 274 10.29 -17.69 11.96
CA LEU A 274 9.20 -16.80 12.30
C LEU A 274 9.48 -15.97 13.56
N GLU A 275 10.24 -16.51 14.50
CA GLU A 275 10.64 -15.82 15.74
C GLU A 275 11.58 -14.63 15.50
N ARG A 276 12.14 -14.48 14.29
CA ARG A 276 12.96 -13.32 13.91
C ARG A 276 12.17 -12.00 13.89
N ASP A 277 10.86 -12.05 13.65
CA ASP A 277 9.97 -10.88 13.72
C ASP A 277 8.69 -11.25 14.49
N PRO A 278 8.49 -10.74 15.72
CA PRO A 278 7.31 -11.02 16.53
C PRO A 278 5.97 -10.66 15.85
N SER A 279 5.98 -9.73 14.89
CA SER A 279 4.77 -9.31 14.16
C SER A 279 4.21 -10.42 13.25
N TYR A 280 5.04 -11.37 12.82
CA TYR A 280 4.61 -12.44 11.93
C TYR A 280 3.53 -13.32 12.54
N ARG A 281 3.59 -13.53 13.86
CA ARG A 281 2.54 -14.29 14.57
C ARG A 281 1.17 -13.62 14.43
N VAL A 282 1.12 -12.30 14.54
CA VAL A 282 -0.13 -11.53 14.39
C VAL A 282 -0.68 -11.67 12.98
N TYR A 283 0.18 -11.63 11.96
CA TYR A 283 -0.24 -11.82 10.57
C TYR A 283 -0.69 -13.26 10.31
N LEU A 284 0.04 -14.25 10.80
CA LEU A 284 -0.31 -15.66 10.62
C LEU A 284 -1.63 -16.02 11.32
N ASP A 285 -1.89 -15.48 12.52
CA ASP A 285 -3.18 -15.64 13.19
C ASP A 285 -4.32 -15.06 12.32
N LYS A 286 -4.10 -13.91 11.67
CA LYS A 286 -5.08 -13.29 10.78
C LYS A 286 -5.26 -14.09 9.48
N ILE A 287 -4.17 -14.57 8.88
CA ILE A 287 -4.19 -15.43 7.69
C ILE A 287 -4.92 -16.74 7.99
N GLY A 288 -4.67 -17.33 9.16
CA GLY A 288 -5.37 -18.48 9.73
C GLY A 288 -6.90 -18.30 9.74
N GLN A 289 -7.35 -17.14 10.23
CA GLN A 289 -8.77 -16.79 10.24
C GLN A 289 -9.32 -16.58 8.83
N LEU A 290 -8.61 -15.84 7.98
CA LEU A 290 -9.10 -15.42 6.67
C LEU A 290 -9.22 -16.57 5.66
N TYR A 291 -8.24 -17.47 5.64
CA TYR A 291 -8.12 -18.50 4.59
C TYR A 291 -8.41 -19.92 5.07
N PHE A 292 -8.36 -20.17 6.38
CA PHE A 292 -8.51 -21.52 6.95
C PHE A 292 -9.61 -21.63 8.01
N GLY A 293 -10.33 -20.54 8.30
CA GLY A 293 -11.44 -20.55 9.26
C GLY A 293 -11.02 -20.81 10.71
N LEU A 294 -9.75 -20.59 11.06
CA LEU A 294 -9.29 -20.74 12.43
C LEU A 294 -9.94 -19.69 13.33
N PRO A 295 -10.23 -20.01 14.61
CA PRO A 295 -10.81 -19.06 15.54
C PRO A 295 -9.83 -17.89 15.79
N PRO A 296 -10.34 -16.69 16.16
CA PRO A 296 -9.50 -15.59 16.57
C PRO A 296 -8.55 -15.99 17.71
N ALA A 297 -7.26 -15.68 17.57
CA ALA A 297 -6.29 -15.98 18.60
C ALA A 297 -6.68 -15.30 19.93
N GLN A 298 -6.55 -16.03 21.05
CA GLN A 298 -6.73 -15.44 22.38
C GLN A 298 -5.73 -14.29 22.55
N LYS A 299 -6.22 -13.14 23.04
CA LYS A 299 -5.48 -11.87 23.15
C LYS A 299 -4.07 -12.07 23.73
N SER A 300 -3.08 -12.18 22.86
CA SER A 300 -1.67 -12.16 23.27
C SER A 300 -1.27 -10.71 23.55
N SER A 301 -0.65 -10.49 24.70
CA SER A 301 -0.30 -9.16 25.25
C SER A 301 0.65 -8.34 24.35
N CYS A 302 1.24 -8.95 23.31
CA CYS A 302 2.15 -8.30 22.36
C CYS A 302 1.44 -7.55 21.21
N GLY A 303 0.11 -7.64 21.08
CA GLY A 303 -0.66 -7.10 19.95
C GLY A 303 -1.11 -5.63 20.08
N GLY A 304 -0.80 -4.91 21.15
CA GLY A 304 -1.36 -3.57 21.42
C GLY A 304 -0.97 -2.50 20.38
N LEU A 305 0.32 -2.38 20.08
CA LEU A 305 0.84 -1.38 19.13
C LEU A 305 0.74 -1.89 17.67
N LEU A 306 1.16 -3.13 17.42
CA LEU A 306 1.13 -3.72 16.08
C LEU A 306 -0.29 -3.99 15.58
N GLY A 307 -1.20 -4.36 16.49
CA GLY A 307 -2.63 -4.47 16.18
C GLY A 307 -3.24 -3.13 15.82
N SER A 308 -2.73 -2.00 16.33
CA SER A 308 -3.19 -0.66 15.94
C SER A 308 -2.72 -0.26 14.54
N ILE A 309 -1.52 -0.68 14.12
CA ILE A 309 -0.99 -0.48 12.77
C ILE A 309 -1.70 -1.40 11.77
N LEU A 310 -1.91 -2.67 12.12
CA LEU A 310 -2.71 -3.59 11.32
C LEU A 310 -4.17 -3.11 11.24
N LYS A 311 -4.74 -2.54 12.30
CA LYS A 311 -6.05 -1.89 12.28
C LYS A 311 -6.05 -0.59 11.48
N GLY A 312 -4.95 0.18 11.46
CA GLY A 312 -4.80 1.35 10.59
C GLY A 312 -4.76 0.97 9.11
N LEU A 313 -4.01 -0.08 8.78
CA LEU A 313 -3.92 -0.67 7.45
C LEU A 313 -5.26 -1.33 7.03
N LEU A 314 -5.91 -2.08 7.92
CA LEU A 314 -7.15 -2.84 7.68
C LEU A 314 -8.44 -2.03 7.91
N GLY A 315 -8.39 -0.88 8.57
CA GLY A 315 -9.50 0.07 8.67
C GLY A 315 -10.10 0.16 10.06
N ASN A 316 -10.36 1.41 10.46
CA ASN A 316 -11.03 1.73 11.71
C ASN A 316 -12.55 1.65 11.51
N SER A 317 -13.15 0.48 11.74
CA SER A 317 -14.56 0.43 12.13
C SER A 317 -14.65 0.73 13.62
N ALA A 318 -15.01 1.96 13.96
CA ALA A 318 -15.33 2.37 15.33
C ALA A 318 -16.80 2.79 15.40
N GLY A 319 -17.64 1.93 16.00
CA GLY A 319 -18.91 2.29 16.63
C GLY A 319 -20.21 1.94 15.90
N GLY A 320 -20.79 0.76 16.19
CA GLY A 320 -22.18 0.39 15.85
C GLY A 320 -22.42 -1.12 16.02
N PRO A 321 -23.56 -1.57 16.58
CA PRO A 321 -23.67 -2.90 17.18
C PRO A 321 -23.72 -4.01 16.13
N SER A 322 -23.07 -5.13 16.48
CA SER A 322 -23.23 -6.48 15.93
C SER A 322 -24.35 -6.64 14.90
N SER A 323 -24.03 -6.43 13.63
CA SER A 323 -24.76 -7.05 12.53
C SER A 323 -23.97 -8.27 12.11
N SER A 324 -24.60 -9.44 12.26
CA SER A 324 -24.22 -10.71 11.65
C SER A 324 -23.51 -10.51 10.31
N ASP A 325 -22.36 -11.18 10.13
CA ASP A 325 -21.71 -11.41 8.85
C ASP A 325 -22.70 -12.07 7.89
N ALA A 326 -23.55 -11.26 7.26
CA ALA A 326 -24.41 -11.66 6.18
C ALA A 326 -23.52 -11.71 4.94
N ALA A 327 -23.38 -12.93 4.40
CA ALA A 327 -22.73 -13.29 3.15
C ALA A 327 -22.31 -12.10 2.27
N ASP A 328 -21.01 -11.77 2.34
CA ASP A 328 -20.36 -10.83 1.42
C ASP A 328 -20.37 -11.45 0.00
N ASP A 329 -21.27 -10.98 -0.86
CA ASP A 329 -21.40 -11.34 -2.29
C ASP A 329 -20.38 -10.61 -3.18
N ASP A 330 -19.47 -9.82 -2.59
CA ASP A 330 -18.37 -9.13 -3.26
C ASP A 330 -17.04 -9.77 -2.79
N SER A 331 -16.88 -11.05 -3.12
CA SER A 331 -15.67 -11.83 -2.84
C SER A 331 -14.51 -11.27 -3.66
N ASP A 332 -13.78 -10.30 -3.10
CA ASP A 332 -12.48 -9.80 -3.60
C ASP A 332 -11.36 -10.90 -3.58
N ASP A 333 -11.70 -12.18 -3.45
CA ASP A 333 -10.74 -13.30 -3.53
C ASP A 333 -10.20 -13.35 -4.97
N ASP A 334 -8.95 -12.91 -5.15
CA ASP A 334 -8.29 -12.77 -6.45
C ASP A 334 -7.89 -14.12 -7.10
N PHE A 335 -8.39 -15.22 -6.55
CA PHE A 335 -8.33 -16.58 -7.06
C PHE A 335 -9.64 -16.97 -7.75
N GLU A 336 -9.94 -16.36 -8.90
CA GLU A 336 -10.92 -16.94 -9.81
C GLU A 336 -10.30 -18.14 -10.55
N ASP A 337 -10.73 -19.36 -10.19
CA ASP A 337 -10.83 -20.68 -10.87
C ASP A 337 -9.88 -21.05 -12.05
N GLY A 338 -8.74 -20.39 -12.21
CA GLY A 338 -7.91 -20.47 -13.42
C GLY A 338 -6.70 -21.41 -13.35
N GLY A 339 -6.73 -22.42 -12.49
CA GLY A 339 -5.63 -23.38 -12.30
C GLY A 339 -5.35 -23.66 -10.83
N ALA A 340 -6.34 -24.26 -10.14
CA ALA A 340 -6.21 -24.60 -8.74
C ALA A 340 -5.00 -25.52 -8.50
N LEU A 341 -4.06 -25.07 -7.68
CA LEU A 341 -2.93 -25.88 -7.23
C LEU A 341 -3.49 -27.09 -6.48
N ASP A 342 -3.19 -28.29 -6.96
CA ASP A 342 -3.61 -29.52 -6.31
C ASP A 342 -2.66 -29.90 -5.17
N GLU A 343 -3.07 -30.92 -4.42
CA GLU A 343 -2.30 -31.41 -3.28
C GLU A 343 -0.95 -31.99 -3.71
N ASP A 344 -0.90 -32.68 -4.86
CA ASP A 344 0.32 -33.25 -5.42
C ASP A 344 1.33 -32.17 -5.83
N GLY A 345 0.85 -31.08 -6.43
CA GLY A 345 1.65 -29.90 -6.74
C GLY A 345 2.24 -29.26 -5.47
N TYR A 346 1.45 -29.15 -4.40
CA TYR A 346 1.93 -28.65 -3.11
C TYR A 346 2.97 -29.58 -2.49
N ILE A 347 2.72 -30.89 -2.48
CA ILE A 347 3.66 -31.89 -1.94
C ILE A 347 4.98 -31.88 -2.72
N THR A 348 4.91 -31.74 -4.05
CA THR A 348 6.08 -31.63 -4.92
C THR A 348 6.91 -30.39 -4.56
N ALA A 349 6.26 -29.24 -4.41
CA ALA A 349 6.91 -27.99 -3.99
C ALA A 349 7.54 -28.12 -2.58
N ALA A 350 6.83 -28.69 -1.61
CA ALA A 350 7.36 -28.90 -0.27
C ALA A 350 8.55 -29.87 -0.24
N SER A 351 8.52 -30.89 -1.12
CA SER A 351 9.60 -31.87 -1.27
C SER A 351 10.84 -31.26 -1.92
N SER A 352 10.69 -30.35 -2.88
CA SER A 352 11.82 -29.68 -3.52
C SER A 352 12.63 -28.82 -2.52
N VAL A 353 11.96 -28.18 -1.55
CA VAL A 353 12.65 -27.47 -0.46
C VAL A 353 13.50 -28.42 0.38
N ASN A 354 12.96 -29.59 0.72
CA ASN A 354 13.70 -30.59 1.51
C ASN A 354 14.91 -31.13 0.73
N ALA A 355 14.76 -31.33 -0.58
CA ALA A 355 15.86 -31.78 -1.45
C ALA A 355 16.95 -30.70 -1.59
N ALA A 356 16.57 -29.42 -1.66
CA ALA A 356 17.51 -28.30 -1.74
C ALA A 356 18.22 -27.99 -0.41
N SER A 357 17.76 -28.55 0.72
CA SER A 357 18.34 -28.34 2.06
C SER A 357 18.79 -29.66 2.70
N PRO A 358 20.03 -30.16 2.44
CA PRO A 358 20.49 -31.45 2.95
C PRO A 358 20.73 -31.51 4.47
N VAL A 359 20.58 -30.40 5.19
CA VAL A 359 21.10 -30.23 6.57
C VAL A 359 20.14 -30.76 7.65
N ALA A 360 18.94 -31.25 7.31
CA ALA A 360 17.96 -31.70 8.32
C ALA A 360 17.92 -33.23 8.56
N GLN A 361 18.74 -34.05 7.89
CA GLN A 361 18.66 -35.52 7.99
C GLN A 361 19.67 -36.18 8.96
N THR A 362 20.51 -35.42 9.67
CA THR A 362 21.52 -35.99 10.60
C THR A 362 21.19 -35.79 12.08
N ALA A 363 19.91 -35.83 12.46
CA ALA A 363 19.51 -35.78 13.86
C ALA A 363 18.40 -36.79 14.22
N SER A 364 18.57 -38.07 13.84
CA SER A 364 17.93 -39.18 14.56
C SER A 364 18.56 -40.53 14.22
N LYS A 365 19.65 -40.88 14.91
CA LYS A 365 20.00 -42.28 15.15
C LYS A 365 20.56 -42.40 16.57
N PRO A 366 19.93 -43.16 17.48
CA PRO A 366 20.57 -43.48 18.74
C PRO A 366 21.59 -44.59 18.47
N ALA A 367 22.87 -44.30 18.64
CA ALA A 367 23.90 -45.32 18.65
C ALA A 367 23.92 -45.97 20.04
N ALA A 368 23.38 -47.18 20.14
CA ALA A 368 23.61 -48.09 21.25
C ALA A 368 24.99 -48.77 21.08
N GLY A 369 25.79 -48.85 22.14
CA GLY A 369 26.97 -49.73 22.16
C GLY A 369 28.06 -49.31 23.14
N ALA A 370 28.10 -50.00 24.27
CA ALA A 370 29.09 -49.94 25.35
C ALA A 370 30.56 -50.14 24.93
N GLY A 371 31.48 -49.64 25.77
CA GLY A 371 32.65 -50.45 26.17
C GLY A 371 34.03 -49.76 26.23
N ASN A 372 34.53 -49.65 27.47
CA ASN A 372 35.94 -49.73 27.92
C ASN A 372 36.95 -48.58 27.72
N VAL A 373 37.21 -47.92 28.85
CA VAL A 373 38.49 -47.67 29.55
C VAL A 373 39.79 -48.11 28.82
N ALA A 374 40.69 -47.15 28.60
CA ALA A 374 42.13 -47.27 28.90
C ALA A 374 42.83 -45.90 28.97
N SER A 375 43.68 -45.79 29.98
CA SER A 375 44.66 -44.76 30.37
C SER A 375 45.42 -44.03 29.24
N THR A 376 45.77 -42.75 29.48
CA THR A 376 47.17 -42.32 29.68
C THR A 376 47.26 -40.85 30.15
N THR A 377 48.28 -40.61 30.97
CA THR A 377 48.68 -39.43 31.75
C THR A 377 49.66 -38.51 31.01
N PHE A 378 49.93 -37.32 31.60
CA PHE A 378 50.99 -36.30 31.34
C PHE A 378 50.69 -35.27 30.24
N ASP A 379 50.98 -33.97 30.33
CA ASP A 379 51.55 -33.07 31.36
C ASP A 379 51.32 -31.60 30.93
N ASP A 380 51.68 -30.68 31.83
CA ASP A 380 51.75 -29.21 31.78
C ASP A 380 52.31 -28.50 30.52
N SER A 381 51.78 -27.29 30.28
CA SER A 381 52.46 -26.00 29.95
C SER A 381 51.52 -25.11 29.11
N MET A 382 51.06 -23.97 29.64
CA MET A 382 51.68 -22.64 29.46
C MET A 382 51.93 -22.30 27.99
N ASP A 383 51.11 -21.42 27.41
CA ASP A 383 51.52 -20.02 27.24
C ASP A 383 50.33 -19.14 26.80
N LEU A 384 50.27 -17.97 27.44
CA LEU A 384 49.43 -16.83 27.11
C LEU A 384 50.20 -15.97 26.11
N ASP A 385 49.51 -15.55 25.05
CA ASP A 385 49.52 -14.16 24.55
C ASP A 385 48.16 -13.86 23.88
#